data_AF-A0A7Y4RBW1-F1
#
_entry.id   AF-A0A7Y4RBW1-F1
#
_cell.length_a   1.000
_cell.length_b   1.000
_cell.length_c   1.000
_cell.angle_alpha   90.00
_cell.angle_beta   90.00
_cell.angle_gamma   90.00
#
_symmetry.space_group_name_H-M   'P 1'
#
loop_
_entity.id
_entity.type
_entity.pdbx_description
1 polymer ?
#
loop_
_entity_poly.entity_id
_entity_poly.type
_entity_poly.pdbx_seq_one_letter_code
_entity_poly.pdbx_strand_id
1 'polypeptide(L)'
;MLLVVNRNPTRRDLNVFGFSMALGFGVIGGLIYWRWGTLTAPTVLWCLGAGLCVASFGPMGLARAVYVGWMTGAAAIGKVMLPVFLTIVFVLVLPVFALVRFTDPLRAKLRRDGATYWEKPSVYEPTLERMRRPF
;
A
#
# COMPACT_ATOMS: atom_id res chain seq x y z
N MET A 1 -11.45 0.45 -11.11
CA MET A 1 -12.17 -0.72 -10.55
C MET A 1 -12.89 -0.23 -9.29
N LEU A 2 -14.21 -0.07 -9.35
CA LEU A 2 -15.00 0.42 -8.20
C LEU A 2 -14.95 -0.63 -7.09
N LEU A 3 -14.59 -0.25 -5.87
CA LEU A 3 -14.78 -1.10 -4.69
C LEU A 3 -16.27 -1.40 -4.56
N VAL A 4 -16.68 -2.60 -4.98
CA VAL A 4 -18.06 -3.06 -4.82
C VAL A 4 -18.25 -3.35 -3.35
N VAL A 5 -18.97 -2.47 -2.67
CA VAL A 5 -19.33 -2.66 -1.27
C VAL A 5 -20.26 -3.87 -1.17
N ASN A 6 -19.87 -4.88 -0.40
CA ASN A 6 -20.73 -6.03 -0.14
C ASN A 6 -21.98 -5.58 0.63
N ARG A 7 -23.15 -5.61 -0.03
CA ARG A 7 -24.43 -5.24 0.58
C ARG A 7 -25.10 -6.36 1.37
N ASN A 8 -24.64 -7.61 1.23
CA ASN A 8 -25.14 -8.78 1.96
C ASN A 8 -23.98 -9.44 2.72
N PRO A 9 -23.40 -8.77 3.74
CA PRO A 9 -22.31 -9.35 4.52
C PRO A 9 -22.79 -10.58 5.28
N THR A 10 -21.94 -11.60 5.37
CA THR A 10 -22.18 -12.75 6.25
C THR A 10 -21.99 -12.35 7.70
N ARG A 11 -22.51 -13.13 8.65
CA ARG A 11 -22.26 -12.90 10.09
C ARG A 11 -20.77 -12.87 10.42
N ARG A 12 -19.96 -13.68 9.72
CA ARG A 12 -18.50 -13.68 9.88
C ARG A 12 -17.89 -12.34 9.49
N ASP A 13 -18.32 -11.77 8.37
CA ASP A 13 -17.81 -10.47 7.88
C ASP A 13 -18.14 -9.34 8.86
N LEU A 14 -19.33 -9.36 9.46
CA LEU A 14 -19.74 -8.40 10.48
C LEU A 14 -18.90 -8.52 11.76
N ASN A 15 -18.61 -9.74 12.22
CA ASN A 15 -17.76 -9.96 13.38
C ASN A 15 -16.32 -9.49 13.13
N VAL A 16 -15.77 -9.81 11.95
CA VAL A 16 -14.44 -9.35 11.54
C VAL A 16 -14.41 -7.83 11.48
N PHE A 17 -15.45 -7.19 10.93
CA PHE A 17 -15.59 -5.73 10.91
C PHE A 17 -15.57 -5.15 12.33
N GLY A 18 -16.40 -5.67 13.24
CA GLY A 18 -16.48 -5.20 14.62
C GLY A 18 -15.14 -5.32 15.36
N PHE A 19 -14.48 -6.48 15.26
CA PHE A 19 -13.13 -6.66 15.84
C PHE A 19 -12.09 -5.75 15.20
N SER A 20 -12.14 -5.56 13.88
CA SER A 20 -11.21 -4.68 13.17
C SER A 20 -11.39 -3.21 13.60
N MET A 21 -12.63 -2.76 13.82
CA MET A 21 -12.91 -1.42 14.34
C MET A 21 -12.42 -1.26 15.77
N ALA A 22 -12.71 -2.22 16.66
CA ALA A 22 -12.22 -2.19 18.03
C ALA A 22 -10.68 -2.14 18.08
N LEU A 23 -10.01 -2.98 17.29
CA LEU A 23 -8.56 -3.03 17.21
C LEU A 23 -7.99 -1.74 16.63
N GLY A 24 -8.52 -1.27 15.49
CA GLY A 24 -8.04 -0.06 14.81
C GLY A 24 -8.17 1.19 15.69
N PHE A 25 -9.36 1.42 16.25
CA PHE A 25 -9.58 2.56 17.15
C PHE A 25 -8.85 2.39 18.49
N GLY A 26 -8.70 1.17 18.99
CA GLY A 26 -7.91 0.85 20.17
C GLY A 26 -6.45 1.27 20.01
N VAL A 27 -5.82 0.84 18.91
CA VAL A 27 -4.41 1.15 18.59
C VAL A 27 -4.23 2.64 18.34
N ILE A 28 -5.09 3.28 17.54
CA ILE A 28 -4.99 4.72 17.25
C ILE A 28 -5.18 5.53 18.54
N GLY A 29 -6.19 5.23 19.36
CA GLY A 29 -6.42 5.90 20.64
C GLY A 29 -5.23 5.70 21.60
N GLY A 30 -4.66 4.50 21.65
CA GLY A 30 -3.47 4.19 22.44
C GLY A 30 -2.23 5.00 22.00
N LEU A 31 -2.01 5.12 20.68
CA LEU A 31 -0.93 5.94 20.13
C LEU A 31 -1.11 7.43 20.44
N ILE A 32 -2.34 7.94 20.34
CA ILE A 32 -2.65 9.34 20.69
C ILE A 32 -2.38 9.57 22.18
N TYR A 33 -2.86 8.66 23.04
CA TYR A 33 -2.62 8.75 24.48
C TYR A 33 -1.12 8.73 24.79
N TRP A 34 -0.36 7.83 24.17
CA TRP A 34 1.09 7.74 24.36
C TRP A 34 1.83 9.00 23.91
N ARG A 35 1.39 9.64 22.82
CA ARG A 35 2.09 10.78 22.22
C ARG A 35 1.77 12.13 22.86
N TRP A 36 0.55 12.32 23.36
CA TRP A 36 0.06 13.60 23.85
C TRP A 36 -0.38 13.58 25.31
N GLY A 37 -0.57 12.40 25.92
CA GLY A 37 -1.00 12.26 27.32
C GLY A 37 -2.43 12.74 27.61
N THR A 38 -3.15 13.25 26.62
CA THR A 38 -4.52 13.73 26.76
C THR A 38 -5.50 12.56 26.69
N LEU A 39 -6.47 12.53 27.61
CA LEU A 39 -7.44 11.43 27.72
C LEU A 39 -8.70 11.63 26.86
N THR A 40 -9.01 12.87 26.46
CA THR A 40 -10.26 13.21 25.77
C THR A 40 -10.36 12.58 24.38
N ALA A 41 -9.36 12.75 23.52
CA ALA A 41 -9.38 12.18 22.17
C ALA A 41 -9.31 10.63 22.15
N PRO A 42 -8.45 9.97 22.96
CA PRO A 42 -8.42 8.51 23.05
C PRO A 42 -9.72 7.89 23.55
N THR A 43 -10.35 8.46 24.59
CA THR A 43 -11.61 7.92 25.12
C THR A 43 -12.74 8.00 24.10
N VAL A 44 -12.85 9.09 23.34
CA VAL A 44 -13.84 9.19 22.26
C VAL A 44 -13.62 8.09 21.22
N LEU A 45 -12.37 7.86 20.80
CA LEU A 45 -12.05 6.81 19.83
C LEU A 45 -12.33 5.40 20.37
N TRP A 46 -11.97 5.13 21.62
CA TRP A 46 -12.24 3.85 22.26
C TRP A 46 -13.73 3.59 22.44
N CYS A 47 -14.50 4.59 22.87
CA CYS A 47 -15.96 4.51 22.95
C CYS A 47 -16.58 4.25 21.57
N LEU A 48 -16.08 4.91 20.52
CA LEU A 48 -16.58 4.74 19.17
C LEU A 48 -16.23 3.34 18.61
N GLY A 49 -15.02 2.85 18.84
CA GLY A 49 -14.60 1.50 18.48
C GLY A 49 -15.37 0.41 19.22
N ALA A 50 -15.56 0.58 20.54
CA ALA A 50 -16.36 -0.34 21.36
C ALA A 50 -17.83 -0.32 20.93
N GLY A 51 -18.41 0.86 20.68
CA GLY A 51 -19.78 1.02 20.21
C GLY A 51 -20.02 0.34 18.86
N LEU A 52 -19.11 0.52 17.90
CA LEU A 52 -19.18 -0.15 16.60
C LEU A 52 -19.01 -1.67 16.71
N CYS A 53 -18.15 -2.13 17.62
CA CYS A 53 -17.99 -3.55 17.91
C CYS A 53 -19.30 -4.15 18.46
N VAL A 54 -19.89 -3.54 19.48
CA VAL A 54 -21.18 -3.97 20.05
C VAL A 54 -22.29 -3.93 19.01
N ALA A 55 -22.37 -2.86 18.20
CA ALA A 55 -23.34 -2.76 17.12
C ALA A 55 -23.19 -3.87 16.06
N SER A 56 -21.97 -4.37 15.86
CA SER A 56 -21.69 -5.46 14.94
C SER A 56 -22.14 -6.83 15.47
N PHE A 57 -22.14 -7.03 16.79
CA PHE A 57 -22.68 -8.23 17.45
C PHE A 57 -24.20 -8.18 17.72
N GLY A 58 -24.82 -7.02 17.49
CA GLY A 58 -26.26 -6.80 17.68
C GLY A 58 -27.15 -7.44 16.60
N PRO A 59 -28.39 -6.96 16.43
CA PRO A 59 -29.31 -7.51 15.44
C PRO A 59 -28.75 -7.35 14.02
N MET A 60 -28.89 -8.41 13.21
CA MET A 60 -28.33 -8.50 11.85
C MET A 60 -28.67 -7.28 10.97
N GLY A 61 -29.87 -6.71 11.12
CA GLY A 61 -30.30 -5.52 10.38
C GLY A 61 -29.47 -4.27 10.69
N LEU A 62 -29.21 -4.01 11.99
CA LEU A 62 -28.43 -2.86 12.43
C LEU A 62 -26.96 -3.02 12.04
N ALA A 63 -26.37 -4.17 12.33
CA ALA A 63 -24.99 -4.49 12.01
C ALA A 63 -24.72 -4.33 10.49
N ARG A 64 -25.66 -4.81 9.66
CA ARG A 64 -25.61 -4.64 8.22
C ARG A 64 -25.69 -3.17 7.78
N ALA A 65 -26.61 -2.39 8.34
CA ALA A 65 -26.76 -0.99 7.98
C ALA A 65 -25.49 -0.19 8.32
N VAL A 66 -24.92 -0.41 9.51
CA VAL A 66 -23.66 0.20 9.95
C VAL A 66 -22.51 -0.22 9.05
N TYR A 67 -22.35 -1.51 8.77
CA TYR A 67 -21.30 -2.03 7.88
C TYR A 67 -21.39 -1.41 6.48
N VAL A 68 -22.58 -1.41 5.87
CA VAL A 68 -22.76 -0.85 4.52
C VAL A 68 -22.51 0.65 4.52
N GLY A 69 -23.04 1.40 5.49
CA GLY A 69 -22.78 2.83 5.63
C GLY A 69 -21.28 3.12 5.74
N TRP A 70 -20.60 2.43 6.65
CA TRP A 70 -19.16 2.58 6.84
C TRP A 70 -18.36 2.26 5.58
N MET A 71 -18.62 1.11 4.95
CA MET A 71 -17.90 0.67 3.76
C MET A 71 -18.19 1.55 2.55
N THR A 72 -19.39 2.12 2.43
CA THR A 72 -19.69 3.11 1.37
C THR A 72 -18.93 4.40 1.55
N GLY A 73 -18.82 4.91 2.78
CA GLY A 73 -17.98 6.07 3.11
C GLY A 73 -16.50 5.80 2.80
N ALA A 74 -15.98 4.66 3.26
CA ALA A 74 -14.62 4.24 2.97
C ALA A 74 -14.35 4.10 1.46
N ALA A 75 -15.30 3.55 0.70
CA ALA A 75 -15.18 3.47 -0.75
C ALA A 75 -15.19 4.85 -1.42
N ALA A 76 -15.98 5.81 -0.94
CA ALA A 76 -15.98 7.18 -1.44
C ALA A 76 -14.64 7.89 -1.17
N ILE A 77 -14.10 7.75 0.06
CA ILE A 77 -12.77 8.26 0.40
C ILE A 77 -11.71 7.62 -0.49
N GLY A 78 -11.76 6.30 -0.66
CA GLY A 78 -10.81 5.57 -1.51
C GLY A 78 -10.81 6.03 -2.97
N LYS A 79 -11.98 6.38 -3.53
CA LYS A 79 -12.09 6.94 -4.88
C LYS A 79 -11.35 8.25 -5.06
N VAL A 80 -11.23 9.06 -4.01
CA VAL A 80 -10.51 10.35 -4.04
C VAL A 80 -9.05 10.17 -3.64
N MET A 81 -8.78 9.38 -2.59
CA MET A 81 -7.43 9.15 -2.10
C MET A 81 -6.56 8.43 -3.12
N LEU A 82 -7.10 7.45 -3.87
CA LEU A 82 -6.33 6.72 -4.88
C LEU A 82 -5.77 7.65 -5.98
N PRO A 83 -6.58 8.46 -6.70
CA PRO A 83 -6.05 9.37 -7.69
C PRO A 83 -5.19 10.46 -7.07
N VAL A 84 -5.49 10.94 -5.85
CA VAL A 84 -4.60 11.90 -5.15
C VAL A 84 -3.22 11.29 -4.93
N PHE A 85 -3.15 10.07 -4.39
CA PHE A 85 -1.89 9.38 -4.15
C PHE A 85 -1.14 9.11 -5.44
N LEU A 86 -1.84 8.63 -6.48
CA LEU A 86 -1.26 8.45 -7.81
C LEU A 86 -0.76 9.77 -8.38
N THR A 87 -1.50 10.86 -8.23
CA THR A 87 -1.08 12.18 -8.71
C THR A 87 0.19 12.64 -8.01
N ILE A 88 0.27 12.49 -6.68
CA ILE A 88 1.47 12.80 -5.92
C ILE A 88 2.65 11.97 -6.42
N VAL A 89 2.49 10.65 -6.56
CA VAL A 89 3.58 9.78 -7.01
C VAL A 89 4.00 10.11 -8.44
N PHE A 90 3.06 10.27 -9.37
CA PHE A 90 3.38 10.45 -10.79
C PHE A 90 3.80 11.88 -11.14
N VAL A 91 3.34 12.89 -10.40
CA VAL A 91 3.61 14.30 -10.72
C VAL A 91 4.67 14.92 -9.80
N LEU A 92 4.76 14.50 -8.54
CA LEU A 92 5.78 15.03 -7.62
C LEU A 92 6.99 14.11 -7.52
N VAL A 93 6.78 12.80 -7.41
CA VAL A 93 7.89 11.86 -7.14
C VAL A 93 8.59 11.45 -8.44
N LEU A 94 7.86 10.97 -9.45
CA LEU A 94 8.48 10.46 -10.69
C LEU A 94 9.28 11.49 -11.49
N PRO A 95 8.86 12.77 -11.61
CA PRO A 95 9.65 13.74 -12.37
C PRO A 95 11.03 13.99 -11.77
N VAL A 96 11.17 13.92 -10.44
CA VAL A 96 12.50 14.00 -9.78
C VAL A 96 13.43 12.90 -10.29
N PHE A 97 12.93 11.68 -10.49
CA PHE A 97 13.70 10.60 -11.10
C PHE A 97 13.93 10.80 -12.59
N ALA A 98 12.96 11.37 -13.32
CA ALA A 98 13.13 11.72 -14.72
C ALA A 98 14.19 12.81 -14.92
N LEU A 99 14.40 13.71 -13.94
CA LEU A 99 15.45 14.72 -14.00
C LEU A 99 16.86 14.10 -14.06
N VAL A 100 17.06 12.88 -13.56
CA VAL A 100 18.33 12.15 -13.71
C VAL A 100 18.72 12.01 -15.18
N ARG A 101 17.75 11.93 -16.11
CA ARG A 101 18.02 11.87 -17.56
C ARG A 101 18.66 13.14 -18.13
N PHE A 102 18.48 14.30 -17.49
CA PHE A 102 19.17 15.54 -17.90
C PHE A 102 20.67 15.51 -17.56
N THR A 103 21.08 14.56 -16.72
CA THR A 103 22.49 14.25 -16.48
C THR A 103 22.80 13.06 -17.37
N ASP A 104 23.67 13.18 -18.37
CA ASP A 104 23.99 12.09 -19.30
C ASP A 104 24.51 10.87 -18.49
N PRO A 105 23.64 9.87 -18.18
CA PRO A 105 24.02 8.79 -17.27
C PRO A 105 24.87 7.75 -18.00
N LEU A 106 24.93 7.82 -19.34
CA LEU A 106 25.81 7.02 -20.19
C LEU A 106 27.23 7.59 -20.19
N ARG A 107 27.40 8.90 -19.93
CA ARG A 107 28.70 9.54 -19.67
C ARG A 107 29.15 9.45 -18.22
N ALA A 108 28.29 9.00 -17.30
CA ALA A 108 28.71 8.66 -15.95
C ALA A 108 29.71 7.51 -16.03
N LYS A 109 31.02 7.84 -16.08
CA LYS A 109 32.09 6.88 -16.25
C LYS A 109 32.02 5.85 -15.13
N LEU A 110 31.63 4.63 -15.50
CA LEU A 110 31.71 3.47 -14.63
C LEU A 110 33.19 3.24 -14.30
N ARG A 111 33.54 3.42 -13.02
CA ARG A 111 34.87 3.22 -12.40
C ARG A 111 36.03 4.06 -12.98
N ARG A 112 36.85 4.55 -12.04
CA ARG A 112 38.08 5.32 -12.30
C ARG A 112 39.21 4.49 -12.94
N ASP A 113 39.01 3.17 -13.09
CA ASP A 113 39.99 2.23 -13.63
C ASP A 113 39.93 2.04 -15.16
N GLY A 114 39.00 2.70 -15.85
CA GLY A 114 38.90 2.65 -17.30
C GLY A 114 38.47 1.28 -17.86
N ALA A 115 37.98 0.38 -17.02
CA ALA A 115 37.45 -0.90 -17.46
C ALA A 115 36.04 -0.70 -18.03
N THR A 116 35.95 -0.68 -19.36
CA THR A 116 34.67 -0.85 -20.06
C THR A 116 33.95 -2.10 -19.59
N TYR A 117 32.61 -2.06 -19.50
CA TYR A 117 31.75 -3.22 -19.22
C TYR A 117 31.92 -4.38 -20.22
N TRP A 118 32.56 -4.11 -21.36
CA TRP A 118 32.93 -5.09 -22.36
C TRP A 118 33.98 -6.07 -21.79
N GLU A 119 33.52 -7.27 -21.44
CA GLU A 119 34.41 -8.42 -21.27
C GLU A 119 35.05 -8.72 -22.62
N LYS A 120 36.39 -8.88 -22.62
CA LYS A 120 37.10 -9.27 -23.84
C LYS A 120 36.62 -10.68 -24.24
N PRO A 121 36.25 -10.91 -25.51
CA PRO A 121 35.91 -12.24 -25.98
C PRO A 121 37.04 -13.20 -25.63
N SER A 122 36.73 -14.29 -24.93
CA SER A 122 37.70 -15.36 -24.70
C SER A 122 38.10 -15.94 -26.05
N VAL A 123 39.39 -15.90 -26.34
CA VAL A 123 39.93 -16.50 -27.56
C VAL A 123 39.80 -18.01 -27.42
N TYR A 124 38.99 -18.60 -28.27
CA TYR A 124 38.79 -20.05 -28.31
C TYR A 124 39.53 -20.63 -29.52
N GLU A 125 40.15 -21.80 -29.33
CA GLU A 125 40.77 -22.47 -30.46
C GLU A 125 39.71 -22.89 -31.50
N PRO A 126 39.92 -22.55 -32.80
CA PRO A 126 39.01 -22.89 -33.87
C PRO A 126 39.10 -24.38 -34.22
N THR A 127 38.55 -25.21 -33.34
CA THR A 127 38.44 -26.66 -33.53
C THR A 127 37.12 -27.01 -34.20
N LEU A 128 37.18 -27.93 -35.17
CA LEU A 128 36.00 -28.40 -35.93
C LEU A 128 34.90 -28.95 -35.00
N GLU A 129 35.31 -29.62 -33.92
CA GLU A 129 34.40 -30.20 -32.93
C GLU A 129 33.56 -29.14 -32.21
N ARG A 130 34.14 -27.95 -31.98
CA ARG A 130 33.44 -26.83 -31.35
C ARG A 130 32.52 -26.09 -32.31
N MET A 131 32.91 -25.95 -33.58
CA MET A 131 32.05 -25.35 -34.61
C MET A 131 30.79 -26.19 -34.88
N ARG A 132 30.80 -27.48 -34.55
CA ARG A 132 29.61 -28.35 -34.62
C ARG A 132 28.59 -28.12 -33.50
N ARG A 133 28.91 -27.33 -32.47
CA ARG A 133 28.00 -27.00 -31.36
C ARG A 133 28.02 -25.49 -31.06
N PRO A 134 27.18 -24.70 -31.74
CA PRO A 134 27.19 -23.24 -31.62
C PRO A 134 26.52 -22.68 -30.35
N PHE A 135 26.01 -23.53 -29.45
CA PHE A 135 25.38 -23.14 -28.18
C PHE A 135 25.94 -23.97 -27.03
#